data_AF-A0A450WIK3-F1
#
_entry.id   AF-A0A450WIK3-F1
#
_cell.length_a   1.000
_cell.length_b   1.000
_cell.length_c   1.000
_cell.angle_alpha   90.00
_cell.angle_beta   90.00
_cell.angle_gamma   90.00
#
_symmetry.space_group_name_H-M   'P 1'
#
loop_
_entity.id
_entity.type
_entity.pdbx_description
1 polymer ?
#
loop_
_entity_poly.entity_id
_entity_poly.type
_entity_poly.pdbx_seq_one_letter_code
_entity_poly.pdbx_strand_id
1 'polypeptide(L)'
;MDFGAIPGHAEFRACRNLRGGSSCDGSPLLMRKTVKGRWNPFRYFRNTIRKSGYFRDMKTSNRYFGFEGVLAGLIAIFSALPSMAFAWNLSDGTWIDLTHEFSEKSVYWPISKTFKKTAVFEGDTDAGYYYTAHDFEAAEHGGTHMDAPIHFCKGRDAVHEVPIEQLIGEAAVIDISAQVERDRDYRFTTQDILHWEKTHGRLPDGAILLIDTGLGKFYPDRKKYMGTDKRGQEGVDELSFPGIHAEAARFLTTERNIEAVGLDTPSTDYGKSRKFPTHVILCEKDIPGFENVANLDKLPAKGAIVFALPMKIEGGSGAPLRIVAFVPNPARH
;
A
#
# COMPACT_ATOMS: atom_id res chain seq x y z
N MET A 1 -15.10 -25.11 -41.45
CA MET A 1 -16.45 -25.08 -40.84
C MET A 1 -16.29 -24.34 -39.54
N ASP A 2 -16.80 -23.12 -39.55
CA ASP A 2 -16.56 -22.05 -38.59
C ASP A 2 -17.07 -22.36 -37.18
N PHE A 3 -16.29 -21.91 -36.19
CA PHE A 3 -16.74 -21.76 -34.81
C PHE A 3 -17.67 -20.55 -34.73
N GLY A 4 -18.94 -20.82 -34.42
CA GLY A 4 -20.00 -19.82 -34.32
C GLY A 4 -19.78 -18.84 -33.16
N ALA A 5 -19.96 -17.57 -33.48
CA ALA A 5 -19.94 -16.44 -32.57
C ALA A 5 -21.07 -16.48 -31.53
N ILE A 6 -20.78 -15.97 -30.34
CA ILE A 6 -21.74 -15.64 -29.28
C ILE A 6 -22.60 -14.46 -29.78
N PRO A 7 -23.94 -14.54 -29.81
CA PRO A 7 -24.78 -13.41 -30.22
C PRO A 7 -25.03 -12.45 -29.06
N GLY A 8 -24.90 -11.14 -29.29
CA GLY A 8 -25.52 -10.14 -28.42
C GLY A 8 -24.77 -8.83 -28.14
N HIS A 9 -23.96 -8.29 -29.06
CA HIS A 9 -23.69 -6.85 -29.03
C HIS A 9 -24.93 -6.11 -29.53
N ALA A 10 -25.57 -5.34 -28.65
CA ALA A 10 -26.61 -4.39 -29.02
C ALA A 10 -25.97 -3.25 -29.85
N GLU A 11 -26.11 -3.33 -31.17
CA GLU A 11 -25.86 -2.21 -32.07
C GLU A 11 -26.93 -1.13 -31.87
N PHE A 12 -26.55 0.00 -31.27
CA PHE A 12 -27.27 1.25 -31.46
C PHE A 12 -26.80 1.89 -32.78
N ARG A 13 -27.62 1.82 -33.83
CA ARG A 13 -27.53 2.72 -34.99
C ARG A 13 -28.89 3.08 -35.58
N ALA A 14 -29.23 4.36 -35.48
CA ALA A 14 -29.88 5.22 -36.49
C ALA A 14 -30.11 6.60 -35.83
N CYS A 15 -29.81 7.78 -36.39
CA CYS A 15 -29.60 8.19 -37.77
C CYS A 15 -28.75 9.48 -37.87
N ARG A 16 -27.96 9.53 -38.96
CA ARG A 16 -27.47 10.63 -39.83
C ARG A 16 -28.19 12.00 -39.67
N ASN A 17 -27.60 13.19 -39.92
CA ASN A 17 -26.70 13.53 -41.03
C ASN A 17 -26.10 14.99 -40.95
N LEU A 18 -25.01 15.24 -41.72
CA LEU A 18 -24.41 16.52 -42.24
C LEU A 18 -23.42 17.28 -41.33
N ARG A 19 -22.18 17.68 -41.69
CA ARG A 19 -21.35 17.72 -42.93
C ARG A 19 -19.85 17.91 -42.54
N GLY A 20 -18.92 17.35 -43.33
CA GLY A 20 -17.67 18.04 -43.75
C GLY A 20 -16.29 17.57 -43.25
N GLY A 21 -15.49 16.99 -44.16
CA GLY A 21 -14.01 17.07 -44.24
C GLY A 21 -13.19 15.96 -43.53
N SER A 22 -12.71 14.90 -44.20
CA SER A 22 -11.35 14.72 -44.80
C SER A 22 -10.20 15.09 -43.85
N SER A 23 -9.23 14.25 -43.49
CA SER A 23 -8.54 13.19 -44.22
C SER A 23 -7.76 12.30 -43.25
N CYS A 24 -7.57 11.04 -43.62
CA CYS A 24 -6.75 10.05 -42.95
C CYS A 24 -5.30 10.16 -43.45
N ASP A 25 -4.32 10.04 -42.56
CA ASP A 25 -3.02 9.46 -42.93
C ASP A 25 -2.48 8.63 -41.76
N GLY A 26 -1.98 7.44 -42.09
CA GLY A 26 -1.68 6.36 -41.16
C GLY A 26 -0.19 6.16 -40.92
N SER A 27 0.14 5.59 -39.75
CA SER A 27 1.15 4.53 -39.52
C SER A 27 1.52 4.46 -38.03
N PRO A 28 1.37 3.32 -37.33
CA PRO A 28 1.99 3.09 -36.02
C PRO A 28 3.29 2.30 -36.16
N LEU A 29 4.39 2.89 -35.69
CA LEU A 29 5.69 2.23 -35.49
C LEU A 29 5.62 1.32 -34.25
N LEU A 30 5.50 0.00 -34.47
CA LEU A 30 5.72 -1.03 -33.47
C LEU A 30 7.23 -1.20 -33.21
N MET A 31 7.71 -0.76 -32.05
CA MET A 31 9.00 -1.18 -31.49
C MET A 31 8.76 -2.28 -30.44
N ARG A 32 8.90 -3.54 -30.86
CA ARG A 32 9.04 -4.68 -29.92
C ARG A 32 10.42 -4.57 -29.24
N LYS A 33 10.46 -4.25 -27.94
CA LYS A 33 11.62 -4.54 -27.11
C LYS A 33 11.40 -5.83 -26.34
N THR A 34 12.07 -6.88 -26.77
CA THR A 34 12.31 -8.09 -25.97
C THR A 34 13.23 -7.75 -24.80
N VAL A 35 12.73 -7.83 -23.57
CA VAL A 35 13.57 -7.81 -22.37
C VAL A 35 13.98 -9.25 -22.05
N LYS A 36 15.19 -9.63 -22.47
CA LYS A 36 15.93 -10.73 -21.85
C LYS A 36 16.87 -10.10 -20.81
N GLY A 37 16.48 -10.12 -19.54
CA GLY A 37 17.31 -9.69 -18.43
C GLY A 37 17.35 -10.77 -17.36
N ARG A 38 18.47 -11.50 -17.25
CA ARG A 38 18.77 -12.34 -16.09
C ARG A 38 18.98 -11.44 -14.87
N TRP A 39 18.31 -11.77 -13.78
CA TRP A 39 18.42 -11.13 -12.48
C TRP A 39 19.88 -11.22 -11.96
N ASN A 40 20.44 -10.11 -11.48
CA ASN A 40 21.74 -10.08 -10.80
C ASN A 40 21.67 -9.10 -9.60
N PRO A 41 21.63 -9.61 -8.36
CA PRO A 41 21.43 -8.80 -7.15
C PRO A 41 22.61 -7.86 -6.81
N PHE A 42 23.77 -7.97 -7.48
CA PHE A 42 24.94 -7.14 -7.18
C PHE A 42 24.97 -5.79 -7.91
N ARG A 43 24.06 -5.53 -8.85
CA ARG A 43 24.09 -4.30 -9.67
C ARG A 43 23.60 -3.05 -8.91
N TYR A 44 22.84 -3.23 -7.83
CA TYR A 44 22.29 -2.11 -7.04
C TYR A 44 23.31 -1.50 -6.06
N PHE A 45 24.22 -2.32 -5.51
CA PHE A 45 25.22 -1.88 -4.53
C PHE A 45 26.27 -0.91 -5.10
N ARG A 46 26.47 -0.91 -6.42
CA ARG A 46 27.50 -0.08 -7.09
C ARG A 46 27.04 1.34 -7.41
N ASN A 47 25.74 1.63 -7.37
CA ASN A 47 25.21 2.97 -7.67
C ASN A 47 25.18 3.90 -6.43
N THR A 48 25.25 3.35 -5.22
CA THR A 48 25.21 4.12 -3.96
C THR A 48 26.56 4.74 -3.59
N ILE A 49 27.68 4.22 -4.11
CA ILE A 49 29.04 4.75 -3.79
C ILE A 49 29.48 5.88 -4.74
N ARG A 50 28.71 6.19 -5.80
CA ARG A 50 29.10 7.19 -6.82
C ARG A 50 28.59 8.62 -6.55
N LYS A 51 27.91 8.87 -5.42
CA LYS A 51 27.32 10.18 -5.07
C LYS A 51 27.95 10.91 -3.86
N SER A 52 28.98 10.37 -3.21
CA SER A 52 29.77 11.14 -2.24
C SER A 52 31.08 11.59 -2.89
N GLY A 53 31.11 12.83 -3.38
CA GLY A 53 32.30 13.46 -3.97
C GLY A 53 33.38 13.78 -2.93
N TYR A 54 34.06 12.76 -2.42
CA TYR A 54 35.23 12.91 -1.56
C TYR A 54 36.33 11.98 -2.06
N PHE A 55 37.27 12.55 -2.83
CA PHE A 55 38.72 12.32 -2.83
C PHE A 55 39.29 12.81 -4.16
N ARG A 56 39.97 13.95 -4.08
CA ARG A 56 40.85 14.47 -5.12
C ARG A 56 42.21 14.65 -4.47
N ASP A 57 43.23 14.16 -5.17
CA ASP A 57 44.68 14.28 -4.93
C ASP A 57 45.31 13.59 -3.71
N MET A 58 46.02 12.49 -4.00
CA MET A 58 47.39 12.30 -3.55
C MET A 58 48.14 11.37 -4.52
N LYS A 59 48.97 11.97 -5.38
CA LYS A 59 50.05 11.27 -6.09
C LYS A 59 51.33 11.41 -5.28
N THR A 60 52.16 10.37 -5.37
CA THR A 60 53.57 10.24 -4.93
C THR A 60 53.80 9.86 -3.46
N SER A 61 54.09 8.58 -3.21
CA SER A 61 55.47 8.11 -3.14
C SER A 61 55.53 6.60 -2.87
N ASN A 62 56.53 6.00 -3.49
CA ASN A 62 56.80 4.58 -3.58
C ASN A 62 57.54 4.13 -2.32
N ARG A 63 57.05 3.11 -1.60
CA ARG A 63 57.88 2.25 -0.74
C ARG A 63 57.13 0.97 -0.35
N TYR A 64 57.50 -0.11 -1.01
CA TYR A 64 57.18 -1.48 -0.65
C TYR A 64 57.81 -1.83 0.69
N PHE A 65 57.03 -2.30 1.66
CA PHE A 65 57.50 -3.20 2.72
C PHE A 65 56.36 -4.15 3.10
N GLY A 66 56.68 -5.43 3.14
CA GLY A 66 55.73 -6.54 3.07
C GLY A 66 54.69 -6.58 4.19
N PHE A 67 53.44 -6.78 3.79
CA PHE A 67 52.33 -7.14 4.68
C PHE A 67 51.31 -8.04 3.96
N GLU A 68 51.76 -8.95 3.09
CA GLU A 68 50.86 -9.88 2.38
C GLU A 68 50.48 -11.14 3.19
N GLY A 69 51.03 -11.32 4.40
CA GLY A 69 50.83 -12.55 5.19
C GLY A 69 49.70 -12.53 6.22
N VAL A 70 49.13 -11.36 6.57
CA VAL A 70 48.14 -11.25 7.68
C VAL A 70 46.73 -10.89 7.20
N LEU A 71 46.57 -10.39 5.96
CA LEU A 71 45.27 -10.01 5.42
C LEU A 71 44.47 -11.18 4.82
N ALA A 72 45.14 -12.27 4.43
CA ALA A 72 44.48 -13.45 3.85
C ALA A 72 43.72 -14.30 4.90
N GLY A 73 44.10 -14.22 6.19
CA GLY A 73 43.45 -14.97 7.27
C GLY A 73 42.17 -14.33 7.82
N LEU A 74 41.99 -13.01 7.64
CA LEU A 74 40.81 -12.28 8.12
C LEU A 74 39.70 -12.16 7.06
N ILE A 75 40.01 -12.40 5.78
CA ILE A 75 39.02 -12.40 4.68
C ILE A 75 38.28 -13.75 4.59
N ALA A 76 38.82 -14.82 5.15
CA ALA A 76 38.23 -16.17 5.09
C ALA A 76 37.20 -16.47 6.20
N ILE A 77 37.03 -15.61 7.20
CA ILE A 77 36.08 -15.83 8.32
C ILE A 77 34.73 -15.10 8.08
N PHE A 78 34.65 -14.19 7.12
CA PHE A 78 33.41 -13.46 6.80
C PHE A 78 32.58 -14.04 5.65
N SER A 79 32.99 -15.16 5.04
CA SER A 79 32.39 -15.68 3.81
C SER A 79 31.37 -16.81 4.00
N ALA A 80 30.95 -17.13 5.23
CA ALA A 80 29.99 -18.22 5.43
C ALA A 80 29.11 -18.06 6.69
N LEU A 81 28.65 -16.86 7.00
CA LEU A 81 27.34 -16.80 7.66
C LEU A 81 26.33 -17.07 6.55
N PRO A 82 25.67 -18.24 6.51
CA PRO A 82 24.54 -18.39 5.61
C PRO A 82 23.62 -17.22 5.95
N SER A 83 23.32 -16.37 4.96
CA SER A 83 22.12 -15.56 5.05
C SER A 83 21.02 -16.58 5.31
N MET A 84 20.54 -16.67 6.54
CA MET A 84 19.34 -17.42 6.84
C MET A 84 18.24 -16.64 6.12
N ALA A 85 18.11 -16.91 4.83
CA ALA A 85 16.93 -16.59 4.08
C ALA A 85 15.85 -17.43 4.74
N PHE A 86 15.15 -16.81 5.69
CA PHE A 86 13.95 -17.37 6.25
C PHE A 86 12.98 -17.52 5.08
N ALA A 87 12.88 -18.72 4.54
CA ALA A 87 11.79 -19.05 3.66
C ALA A 87 10.53 -18.96 4.50
N TRP A 88 9.65 -18.01 4.20
CA TRP A 88 8.36 -17.92 4.85
C TRP A 88 7.57 -19.19 4.52
N ASN A 89 7.44 -20.08 5.50
CA ASN A 89 6.53 -21.20 5.38
C ASN A 89 5.10 -20.69 5.62
N LEU A 90 4.47 -20.19 4.56
CA LEU A 90 3.10 -19.64 4.58
C LEU A 90 2.00 -20.70 4.83
N SER A 91 2.39 -21.95 5.13
CA SER A 91 1.48 -23.03 5.51
C SER A 91 1.46 -23.34 7.02
N ASP A 92 2.46 -22.85 7.78
CA ASP A 92 2.56 -23.08 9.23
C ASP A 92 2.29 -21.81 10.03
N GLY A 93 1.01 -21.42 10.05
CA GLY A 93 0.56 -20.20 10.71
C GLY A 93 -0.90 -19.92 10.43
N THR A 94 -1.32 -18.72 10.81
CA THR A 94 -2.71 -18.28 10.67
C THR A 94 -2.78 -17.12 9.68
N TRP A 95 -3.71 -17.21 8.73
CA TRP A 95 -4.07 -16.09 7.87
C TRP A 95 -5.16 -15.25 8.54
N ILE A 96 -4.92 -13.95 8.59
CA ILE A 96 -5.84 -12.96 9.12
C ILE A 96 -6.24 -12.05 7.97
N ASP A 97 -7.54 -12.01 7.68
CA ASP A 97 -8.08 -11.09 6.70
C ASP A 97 -8.16 -9.69 7.32
N LEU A 98 -7.43 -8.74 6.75
CA LEU A 98 -7.38 -7.36 7.22
C LEU A 98 -8.26 -6.44 6.35
N THR A 99 -9.19 -7.02 5.59
CA THR A 99 -10.04 -6.31 4.63
C THR A 99 -11.50 -6.36 5.05
N HIS A 100 -12.16 -5.20 5.09
CA HIS A 100 -13.62 -5.16 5.19
C HIS A 100 -14.26 -5.55 3.85
N GLU A 101 -15.45 -6.17 3.90
CA GLU A 101 -16.23 -6.44 2.68
C GLU A 101 -16.44 -5.17 1.85
N PHE A 102 -16.18 -5.26 0.54
CA PHE A 102 -16.43 -4.18 -0.40
C PHE A 102 -17.88 -4.27 -0.90
N SER A 103 -18.74 -3.38 -0.41
CA SER A 103 -20.19 -3.45 -0.56
C SER A 103 -20.86 -2.08 -0.40
N GLU A 104 -22.19 -2.03 -0.51
CA GLU A 104 -22.99 -0.82 -0.27
C GLU A 104 -22.85 -0.28 1.17
N LYS A 105 -22.40 -1.12 2.10
CA LYS A 105 -22.12 -0.73 3.49
C LYS A 105 -20.71 -0.17 3.65
N SER A 106 -19.85 -0.24 2.64
CA SER A 106 -18.47 0.24 2.78
C SER A 106 -18.45 1.73 3.09
N VAL A 107 -17.54 2.14 3.97
CA VAL A 107 -17.41 3.54 4.36
C VAL A 107 -16.61 4.28 3.30
N TYR A 108 -17.12 5.45 2.92
CA TYR A 108 -16.47 6.39 2.00
C TYR A 108 -16.39 7.76 2.65
N TRP A 109 -15.41 8.53 2.20
CA TRP A 109 -15.30 9.95 2.51
C TRP A 109 -16.65 10.67 2.25
N PRO A 110 -17.08 11.65 3.08
CA PRO A 110 -18.47 12.15 3.06
C PRO A 110 -18.97 12.69 1.70
N ILE A 111 -18.07 13.23 0.88
CA ILE A 111 -18.38 13.80 -0.44
C ILE A 111 -18.20 12.81 -1.61
N SER A 112 -17.59 11.65 -1.38
CA SER A 112 -17.32 10.67 -2.43
C SER A 112 -18.58 9.90 -2.83
N LYS A 113 -18.61 9.41 -4.08
CA LYS A 113 -19.58 8.39 -4.49
C LYS A 113 -19.34 7.10 -3.70
N THR A 114 -20.41 6.37 -3.40
CA THR A 114 -20.35 5.07 -2.73
C THR A 114 -20.38 3.93 -3.72
N PHE A 115 -20.05 2.74 -3.23
CA PHE A 115 -20.27 1.49 -3.95
C PHE A 115 -21.72 1.37 -4.44
N LYS A 116 -21.88 1.03 -5.72
CA LYS A 116 -23.14 0.63 -6.33
C LYS A 116 -22.88 -0.62 -7.16
N LYS A 117 -23.68 -1.66 -6.96
CA LYS A 117 -23.66 -2.88 -7.76
C LYS A 117 -24.92 -2.97 -8.61
N THR A 118 -24.79 -3.30 -9.89
CA THR A 118 -25.90 -3.44 -10.82
C THR A 118 -25.87 -4.84 -11.40
N ALA A 119 -26.96 -5.60 -11.29
CA ALA A 119 -27.05 -6.92 -11.91
C ALA A 119 -27.05 -6.80 -13.45
N VAL A 120 -26.17 -7.56 -14.09
CA VAL A 120 -26.13 -7.74 -15.56
C VAL A 120 -26.99 -8.94 -15.94
N PHE A 121 -26.86 -10.03 -15.18
CA PHE A 121 -27.69 -11.23 -15.31
C PHE A 121 -27.68 -11.99 -13.98
N GLU A 122 -28.79 -12.62 -13.63
CA GLU A 122 -28.88 -13.52 -12.49
C GLU A 122 -30.02 -14.53 -12.71
N GLY A 123 -29.67 -15.80 -12.94
CA GLY A 123 -30.66 -16.85 -13.14
C GLY A 123 -30.15 -18.09 -13.86
N ASP A 124 -31.06 -19.02 -14.14
CA ASP A 124 -30.79 -20.18 -14.98
C ASP A 124 -30.76 -19.78 -16.46
N THR A 125 -29.77 -20.29 -17.19
CA THR A 125 -29.62 -20.05 -18.63
C THR A 125 -30.27 -21.18 -19.44
N ASP A 126 -30.69 -20.89 -20.67
CA ASP A 126 -31.22 -21.89 -21.60
C ASP A 126 -30.20 -23.01 -21.93
N ALA A 127 -28.91 -22.76 -21.68
CA ALA A 127 -27.84 -23.75 -21.83
C ALA A 127 -27.72 -24.72 -20.63
N GLY A 128 -28.59 -24.60 -19.63
CA GLY A 128 -28.70 -25.55 -18.51
C GLY A 128 -27.75 -25.28 -17.34
N TYR A 129 -27.22 -24.05 -17.19
CA TYR A 129 -26.42 -23.64 -16.04
C TYR A 129 -26.88 -22.31 -15.44
N TYR A 130 -26.67 -22.12 -14.13
CA TYR A 130 -26.91 -20.85 -13.45
C TYR A 130 -25.77 -19.86 -13.75
N TYR A 131 -26.12 -18.64 -14.11
CA TYR A 131 -25.16 -17.56 -14.34
C TYR A 131 -25.52 -16.35 -13.48
N THR A 132 -24.51 -15.70 -12.91
CA THR A 132 -24.67 -14.42 -12.24
C THR A 132 -23.50 -13.51 -12.60
N ALA A 133 -23.82 -12.28 -12.99
CA ALA A 133 -22.86 -11.26 -13.33
C ALA A 133 -23.39 -9.90 -12.91
N HIS A 134 -22.48 -9.05 -12.42
CA HIS A 134 -22.78 -7.72 -11.94
C HIS A 134 -21.70 -6.75 -12.39
N ASP A 135 -22.11 -5.53 -12.71
CA ASP A 135 -21.23 -4.37 -12.82
C ASP A 135 -21.18 -3.65 -11.47
N PHE A 136 -20.10 -2.92 -11.20
CA PHE A 136 -20.04 -2.02 -10.04
C PHE A 136 -19.37 -0.68 -10.36
N GLU A 137 -19.76 0.36 -9.62
CA GLU A 137 -19.14 1.70 -9.61
C GLU A 137 -18.82 2.08 -8.16
N ALA A 138 -17.64 2.67 -7.93
CA ALA A 138 -17.24 3.20 -6.63
C ALA A 138 -16.18 4.30 -6.81
N ALA A 139 -16.00 5.16 -5.81
CA ALA A 139 -14.80 6.00 -5.72
C ALA A 139 -13.57 5.14 -5.37
N GLU A 140 -12.38 5.57 -5.82
CA GLU A 140 -11.09 4.91 -5.55
C GLU A 140 -10.82 4.73 -4.04
N HIS A 141 -11.16 5.77 -3.26
CA HIS A 141 -10.89 5.88 -1.83
C HIS A 141 -12.13 5.50 -1.00
N GLY A 142 -12.33 4.20 -0.81
CA GLY A 142 -13.37 3.72 0.10
C GLY A 142 -13.34 2.23 0.37
N GLY A 143 -13.99 1.84 1.46
CA GLY A 143 -13.70 0.57 2.12
C GLY A 143 -12.24 0.49 2.54
N THR A 144 -11.74 -0.72 2.76
CA THR A 144 -10.29 -0.93 2.89
C THR A 144 -9.62 -0.61 1.55
N HIS A 145 -8.75 0.40 1.52
CA HIS A 145 -8.14 0.88 0.28
C HIS A 145 -6.69 1.32 0.50
N MET A 146 -5.98 1.47 -0.62
CA MET A 146 -4.64 2.05 -0.67
C MET A 146 -4.72 3.47 -1.25
N ASP A 147 -4.00 4.39 -0.64
CA ASP A 147 -3.63 5.68 -1.20
C ASP A 147 -2.26 5.58 -1.85
N ALA A 148 -2.18 5.87 -3.15
CA ALA A 148 -0.92 5.96 -3.86
C ALA A 148 -0.27 7.34 -3.65
N PRO A 149 1.06 7.46 -3.75
CA PRO A 149 1.77 8.74 -3.62
C PRO A 149 1.23 9.88 -4.49
N ILE A 150 0.71 9.59 -5.69
CA ILE A 150 0.11 10.61 -6.57
C ILE A 150 -1.10 11.32 -5.95
N HIS A 151 -1.77 10.70 -4.96
CA HIS A 151 -3.00 11.20 -4.35
C HIS A 151 -2.84 12.62 -3.77
N PHE A 152 -1.71 12.89 -3.11
CA PHE A 152 -1.37 14.22 -2.59
C PHE A 152 -0.08 14.81 -3.17
N CYS A 153 0.70 14.05 -3.96
CA CYS A 153 1.95 14.54 -4.55
C CYS A 153 2.00 14.38 -6.07
N LYS A 154 1.89 15.50 -6.77
CA LYS A 154 1.91 15.53 -8.25
C LYS A 154 3.18 14.89 -8.81
N GLY A 155 3.01 13.99 -9.76
CA GLY A 155 4.11 13.35 -10.49
C GLY A 155 4.82 12.23 -9.72
N ARG A 156 4.22 11.76 -8.62
CA ARG A 156 4.62 10.52 -7.93
C ARG A 156 3.83 9.33 -8.44
N ASP A 157 4.19 8.16 -7.94
CA ASP A 157 3.63 6.88 -8.38
C ASP A 157 2.10 6.84 -8.19
N ALA A 158 1.39 6.50 -9.26
CA ALA A 158 0.01 6.05 -9.19
C ALA A 158 -0.06 4.59 -8.74
N VAL A 159 -1.25 4.10 -8.41
CA VAL A 159 -1.46 2.73 -7.88
C VAL A 159 -0.74 1.64 -8.68
N HIS A 160 -0.84 1.68 -10.01
CA HIS A 160 -0.20 0.70 -10.89
C HIS A 160 1.33 0.78 -11.00
N GLU A 161 1.93 1.86 -10.51
CA GLU A 161 3.38 2.16 -10.55
C GLU A 161 4.08 1.85 -9.23
N VAL A 162 3.34 1.83 -8.11
CA VAL A 162 3.88 1.46 -6.79
C VAL A 162 4.57 0.09 -6.87
N PRO A 163 5.85 -0.03 -6.50
CA PRO A 163 6.56 -1.31 -6.55
C PRO A 163 5.91 -2.34 -5.62
N ILE A 164 5.71 -3.56 -6.13
CA ILE A 164 5.01 -4.63 -5.41
C ILE A 164 5.76 -5.04 -4.13
N GLU A 165 7.08 -4.87 -4.11
CA GLU A 165 7.95 -5.14 -2.97
C GLU A 165 7.67 -4.20 -1.78
N GLN A 166 7.12 -3.00 -2.00
CA GLN A 166 6.69 -2.11 -0.92
C GLN A 166 5.39 -2.57 -0.26
N LEU A 167 4.63 -3.41 -0.96
CA LEU A 167 3.30 -3.85 -0.57
C LEU A 167 3.29 -5.24 0.10
N ILE A 168 4.47 -5.86 0.23
CA ILE A 168 4.66 -7.17 0.84
C ILE A 168 5.86 -7.10 1.77
N GLY A 169 5.65 -7.28 3.08
CA GLY A 169 6.73 -7.11 4.04
C GLY A 169 6.37 -7.51 5.46
N GLU A 170 7.37 -7.44 6.34
CA GLU A 170 7.17 -7.62 7.77
C GLU A 170 6.26 -6.51 8.32
N ALA A 171 5.29 -6.91 9.15
CA ALA A 171 4.42 -5.97 9.83
C ALA A 171 4.99 -5.58 11.20
N ALA A 172 4.86 -4.31 11.53
CA ALA A 172 4.95 -3.82 12.90
C ALA A 172 3.60 -3.22 13.28
N VAL A 173 3.01 -3.69 14.37
CA VAL A 173 1.69 -3.21 14.83
C VAL A 173 1.87 -2.41 16.11
N ILE A 174 1.40 -1.16 16.09
CA ILE A 174 1.40 -0.27 17.25
C ILE A 174 -0.05 0.03 17.65
N ASP A 175 -0.44 -0.46 18.82
CA ASP A 175 -1.75 -0.22 19.42
C ASP A 175 -1.76 1.10 20.20
N ILE A 176 -2.67 1.99 19.82
CA ILE A 176 -2.97 3.24 20.51
C ILE A 176 -4.43 3.33 20.96
N SER A 177 -5.16 2.22 20.97
CA SER A 177 -6.58 2.15 21.33
C SER A 177 -6.88 2.73 22.71
N ALA A 178 -6.00 2.53 23.70
CA ALA A 178 -6.14 3.09 25.03
C ALA A 178 -5.98 4.63 25.06
N GLN A 179 -5.18 5.20 24.16
CA GLN A 179 -5.03 6.64 23.98
C GLN A 179 -6.29 7.20 23.31
N VAL A 180 -6.79 6.52 22.27
CA VAL A 180 -8.00 6.88 21.52
C VAL A 180 -9.26 6.79 22.37
N GLU A 181 -9.34 5.85 23.30
CA GLU A 181 -10.46 5.76 24.26
C GLU A 181 -10.54 6.99 25.18
N ARG A 182 -9.39 7.60 25.51
CA ARG A 182 -9.30 8.81 26.33
C ARG A 182 -9.49 10.09 25.51
N ASP A 183 -9.04 10.07 24.25
CA ASP A 183 -9.16 11.16 23.30
C ASP A 183 -9.47 10.60 21.92
N ARG A 184 -10.73 10.71 21.49
CA ARG A 184 -11.18 10.19 20.19
C ARG A 184 -10.42 10.80 19.01
N ASP A 185 -9.92 12.03 19.14
CA ASP A 185 -9.15 12.72 18.11
C ASP A 185 -7.63 12.62 18.36
N TYR A 186 -7.20 11.62 19.16
CA TYR A 186 -5.79 11.39 19.46
C TYR A 186 -4.96 11.30 18.18
N ARG A 187 -3.77 11.87 18.21
CA ARG A 187 -2.88 11.89 17.05
C ARG A 187 -1.64 11.08 17.37
N PHE A 188 -1.48 9.93 16.72
CA PHE A 188 -0.32 9.05 16.85
C PHE A 188 0.98 9.84 16.75
N THR A 189 1.84 9.67 17.76
CA THR A 189 3.01 10.52 18.00
C THR A 189 4.32 9.76 17.82
N THR A 190 5.42 10.50 17.72
CA THR A 190 6.77 9.94 17.82
C THR A 190 7.00 9.19 19.13
N GLN A 191 6.35 9.58 20.22
CA GLN A 191 6.49 8.89 21.51
C GLN A 191 5.84 7.51 21.52
N ASP A 192 4.74 7.31 20.77
CA ASP A 192 4.13 5.99 20.63
C ASP A 192 5.11 5.02 19.93
N ILE A 193 5.78 5.49 18.87
CA ILE A 193 6.84 4.74 18.17
C ILE A 193 7.97 4.39 19.15
N LEU A 194 8.53 5.39 19.82
CA LEU A 194 9.67 5.18 20.73
C LEU A 194 9.30 4.31 21.93
N HIS A 195 8.05 4.36 22.40
CA HIS A 195 7.58 3.50 23.47
C HIS A 195 7.49 2.04 23.01
N TRP A 196 6.89 1.81 21.84
CA TRP A 196 6.84 0.48 21.24
C TRP A 196 8.24 -0.11 21.02
N GLU A 197 9.20 0.72 20.57
CA GLU A 197 10.57 0.29 20.31
C GLU A 197 11.33 -0.13 21.58
N LYS A 198 10.96 0.37 22.76
CA LYS A 198 11.55 -0.06 24.04
C LYS A 198 11.27 -1.54 24.34
N THR A 199 10.11 -2.02 23.91
CA THR A 199 9.65 -3.40 24.19
C THR A 199 9.95 -4.34 23.04
N HIS A 200 9.87 -3.87 21.80
CA HIS A 200 9.90 -4.72 20.60
C HIS A 200 11.17 -4.54 19.75
N GLY A 201 12.09 -3.68 20.21
CA GLY A 201 13.27 -3.25 19.46
C GLY A 201 12.92 -2.19 18.41
N ARG A 202 13.95 -1.63 17.77
CA ARG A 202 13.76 -0.63 16.70
C ARG A 202 12.80 -1.15 15.62
N LEU A 203 11.96 -0.25 15.11
CA LEU A 203 11.10 -0.52 13.96
C LEU A 203 11.98 -1.00 12.80
N PRO A 204 11.73 -2.21 12.25
CA PRO A 204 12.57 -2.75 11.18
C PRO A 204 12.54 -1.86 9.95
N ASP A 205 13.69 -1.69 9.30
CA ASP A 205 13.74 -1.08 7.97
C ASP A 205 13.04 -2.02 6.98
N GLY A 206 12.26 -1.46 6.06
CA GLY A 206 11.45 -2.21 5.11
C GLY A 206 10.09 -2.67 5.67
N ALA A 207 9.74 -2.29 6.90
CA ALA A 207 8.48 -2.75 7.51
C ALA A 207 7.25 -2.01 6.96
N ILE A 208 6.12 -2.70 6.99
CA ILE A 208 4.79 -2.10 6.88
C ILE A 208 4.31 -1.79 8.30
N LEU A 209 4.16 -0.51 8.62
CA LEU A 209 3.67 -0.08 9.92
C LEU A 209 2.13 -0.08 9.93
N LEU A 210 1.52 -0.80 10.86
CA LEU A 210 0.07 -0.79 11.08
C LEU A 210 -0.23 -0.15 12.44
N ILE A 211 -1.18 0.77 12.49
CA ILE A 211 -1.58 1.50 13.70
C ILE A 211 -3.00 1.08 14.05
N ASP A 212 -3.15 0.36 15.16
CA ASP A 212 -4.46 -0.03 15.68
C ASP A 212 -5.00 1.09 16.59
N THR A 213 -6.04 1.78 16.12
CA THR A 213 -6.72 2.82 16.89
C THR A 213 -7.89 2.27 17.71
N GLY A 214 -8.28 1.00 17.50
CA GLY A 214 -9.43 0.36 18.10
C GLY A 214 -10.79 0.83 17.57
N LEU A 215 -10.83 1.66 16.51
CA LEU A 215 -12.06 2.15 15.90
C LEU A 215 -12.61 1.21 14.82
N GLY A 216 -11.79 0.32 14.26
CA GLY A 216 -12.17 -0.65 13.24
C GLY A 216 -13.36 -1.53 13.67
N LYS A 217 -13.52 -1.78 14.98
CA LYS A 217 -14.67 -2.50 15.56
C LYS A 217 -16.03 -1.81 15.34
N PHE A 218 -16.03 -0.51 15.03
CA PHE A 218 -17.25 0.25 14.75
C PHE A 218 -17.58 0.32 13.27
N TYR A 219 -16.71 -0.14 12.38
CA TYR A 219 -17.01 -0.23 10.95
C TYR A 219 -18.16 -1.24 10.72
N PRO A 220 -19.21 -0.94 9.91
CA PRO A 220 -19.42 0.25 9.08
C PRO A 220 -20.38 1.31 9.69
N ASP A 221 -20.63 1.31 11.01
CA ASP A 221 -21.47 2.31 11.70
C ASP A 221 -20.80 3.69 11.62
N ARG A 222 -21.11 4.45 10.56
CA ARG A 222 -20.49 5.76 10.24
C ARG A 222 -20.50 6.71 11.43
N LYS A 223 -21.56 6.74 12.24
CA LYS A 223 -21.63 7.64 13.38
C LYS A 223 -20.62 7.28 14.46
N LYS A 224 -20.52 6.00 14.82
CA LYS A 224 -19.53 5.53 15.81
C LYS A 224 -18.10 5.52 15.25
N TYR A 225 -17.96 5.29 13.95
CA TYR A 225 -16.68 5.15 13.26
C TYR A 225 -16.07 6.51 12.87
N MET A 226 -16.81 7.35 12.14
CA MET A 226 -16.35 8.65 11.64
C MET A 226 -16.70 9.84 12.54
N GLY A 227 -17.50 9.62 13.59
CA GLY A 227 -18.03 10.68 14.46
C GLY A 227 -19.31 11.33 13.94
N THR A 228 -19.70 11.06 12.69
CA THR A 228 -20.92 11.57 12.05
C THR A 228 -21.40 10.59 10.99
N ASP A 229 -22.72 10.48 10.82
CA ASP A 229 -23.34 9.76 9.70
C ASP A 229 -23.64 10.69 8.51
N LYS A 230 -23.48 11.99 8.69
CA LYS A 230 -23.71 12.99 7.64
C LYS A 230 -22.79 12.77 6.43
N ARG A 231 -23.27 13.25 5.28
CA ARG A 231 -22.55 13.29 4.01
C ARG A 231 -22.40 14.73 3.55
N GLY A 232 -21.69 14.93 2.44
CA GLY A 232 -21.43 16.27 1.91
C GLY A 232 -20.45 17.05 2.79
N GLN A 233 -20.41 18.37 2.60
CA GLN A 233 -19.48 19.25 3.32
C GLN A 233 -19.74 19.24 4.84
N GLU A 234 -21.01 19.20 5.27
CA GLU A 234 -21.35 19.08 6.69
C GLU A 234 -20.74 17.83 7.34
N GLY A 235 -20.77 16.70 6.63
CA GLY A 235 -20.13 15.48 7.08
C GLY A 235 -18.61 15.64 7.22
N VAL A 236 -17.95 16.34 6.29
CA VAL A 236 -16.51 16.65 6.37
C VAL A 236 -16.21 17.53 7.59
N ASP A 237 -17.08 18.50 7.87
CA ASP A 237 -16.89 19.45 8.95
C ASP A 237 -17.02 18.80 10.34
N GLU A 238 -17.82 17.74 10.45
CA GLU A 238 -18.11 17.02 11.69
C GLU A 238 -17.25 15.77 11.94
N LEU A 239 -16.34 15.41 11.02
CA LEU A 239 -15.47 14.25 11.19
C LEU A 239 -14.68 14.30 12.50
N SER A 240 -14.70 13.19 13.25
CA SER A 240 -13.95 13.01 14.49
C SER A 240 -13.52 11.55 14.63
N PHE A 241 -12.21 11.36 14.48
CA PHE A 241 -11.49 10.10 14.55
C PHE A 241 -9.97 10.43 14.61
N PRO A 242 -9.13 9.54 15.16
CA PRO A 242 -7.71 9.75 15.34
C PRO A 242 -6.96 9.64 14.01
N GLY A 243 -5.68 9.97 14.03
CA GLY A 243 -4.82 9.80 12.87
C GLY A 243 -3.37 10.00 13.23
N ILE A 244 -2.50 10.14 12.24
CA ILE A 244 -1.07 10.32 12.46
C ILE A 244 -0.75 11.80 12.64
N HIS A 245 0.01 12.15 13.67
CA HIS A 245 0.53 13.50 13.83
C HIS A 245 1.61 13.78 12.77
N ALA A 246 1.63 15.00 12.21
CA ALA A 246 2.60 15.38 11.17
C ALA A 246 4.08 15.19 11.60
N GLU A 247 4.39 15.40 12.89
CA GLU A 247 5.73 15.11 13.45
C GLU A 247 6.07 13.61 13.42
N ALA A 248 5.09 12.74 13.69
CA ALA A 248 5.29 11.30 13.61
C ALA A 248 5.49 10.85 12.16
N ALA A 249 4.71 11.40 11.22
CA ALA A 249 4.90 11.15 9.78
C ALA A 249 6.31 11.59 9.30
N ARG A 250 6.78 12.77 9.75
CA ARG A 250 8.17 13.21 9.48
C ARG A 250 9.18 12.24 10.07
N PHE A 251 9.01 11.85 11.33
CA PHE A 251 9.92 10.92 11.98
C PHE A 251 9.98 9.56 11.27
N LEU A 252 8.83 9.03 10.84
CA LEU A 252 8.74 7.78 10.09
C LEU A 252 9.44 7.85 8.73
N THR A 253 9.44 9.02 8.08
CA THR A 253 10.04 9.22 6.75
C THR A 253 11.50 9.65 6.77
N THR A 254 12.00 10.19 7.89
CA THR A 254 13.40 10.67 8.00
C THR A 254 14.26 9.79 8.89
N GLU A 255 13.70 9.29 9.99
CA GLU A 255 14.44 8.53 11.00
C GLU A 255 14.18 7.03 10.95
N ARG A 256 13.16 6.60 10.20
CA ARG A 256 12.84 5.19 9.90
C ARG A 256 12.74 5.02 8.39
N ASN A 257 12.79 3.77 7.93
CA ASN A 257 12.68 3.43 6.53
C ASN A 257 11.54 2.42 6.35
N ILE A 258 10.30 2.84 6.61
CA ILE A 258 9.11 2.00 6.37
C ILE A 258 8.74 2.01 4.89
N GLU A 259 8.15 0.92 4.41
CA GLU A 259 7.67 0.84 3.02
C GLU A 259 6.24 1.38 2.86
N ALA A 260 5.40 1.20 3.89
CA ALA A 260 4.02 1.65 3.89
C ALA A 260 3.52 1.89 5.31
N VAL A 261 2.41 2.62 5.44
CA VAL A 261 1.72 2.81 6.71
C VAL A 261 0.22 2.55 6.56
N GLY A 262 -0.38 1.83 7.50
CA GLY A 262 -1.80 1.54 7.53
C GLY A 262 -2.44 1.81 8.88
N LEU A 263 -3.73 2.09 8.88
CA LEU A 263 -4.53 2.28 10.08
C LEU A 263 -5.99 1.90 9.85
N ASP A 264 -6.73 1.68 10.92
CA ASP A 264 -8.13 1.24 10.91
C ASP A 264 -9.14 2.40 10.80
N THR A 265 -8.71 3.62 10.46
CA THR A 265 -9.55 4.83 10.29
C THR A 265 -9.69 5.25 8.81
N PRO A 266 -10.66 6.11 8.46
CA PRO A 266 -10.96 6.48 7.06
C PRO A 266 -10.08 7.62 6.53
N SER A 267 -8.98 7.91 7.23
CA SER A 267 -7.94 8.84 6.80
C SER A 267 -6.65 8.60 7.60
N THR A 268 -5.46 8.71 7.00
CA THR A 268 -4.17 8.76 7.72
C THR A 268 -4.03 10.03 8.55
N ASP A 269 -4.74 11.08 8.19
CA ASP A 269 -4.92 12.30 8.97
C ASP A 269 -6.11 12.15 9.93
N TYR A 270 -6.06 12.81 11.09
CA TYR A 270 -7.22 12.85 12.00
C TYR A 270 -8.41 13.60 11.38
N GLY A 271 -9.65 13.27 11.79
CA GLY A 271 -10.87 13.71 11.10
C GLY A 271 -11.06 15.24 10.98
N LYS A 272 -10.53 16.01 11.94
CA LYS A 272 -10.61 17.48 11.91
C LYS A 272 -9.52 18.14 11.06
N SER A 273 -8.63 17.37 10.44
CA SER A 273 -7.61 17.90 9.53
C SER A 273 -8.27 18.57 8.32
N ARG A 274 -7.72 19.72 7.91
CA ARG A 274 -8.13 20.46 6.70
C ARG A 274 -6.98 20.67 5.71
N LYS A 275 -5.76 20.33 6.15
CA LYS A 275 -4.52 20.49 5.38
C LYS A 275 -3.85 19.18 5.01
N PHE A 276 -4.33 18.07 5.59
CA PHE A 276 -3.84 16.72 5.35
C PHE A 276 -2.30 16.58 5.37
N PRO A 277 -1.59 17.17 6.35
CA PRO A 277 -0.13 17.18 6.35
C PRO A 277 0.47 15.77 6.36
N THR A 278 -0.19 14.79 6.99
CA THR A 278 0.32 13.40 7.01
C THR A 278 0.35 12.83 5.61
N HIS A 279 -0.74 12.95 4.84
CA HIS A 279 -0.76 12.50 3.44
C HIS A 279 0.37 13.13 2.64
N VAL A 280 0.53 14.46 2.73
CA VAL A 280 1.57 15.18 1.98
C VAL A 280 2.96 14.65 2.33
N ILE A 281 3.27 14.52 3.62
CA ILE A 281 4.60 14.07 4.08
C ILE A 281 4.92 12.65 3.59
N LEU A 282 3.95 11.74 3.65
CA LEU A 282 4.14 10.35 3.21
C LEU A 282 4.27 10.27 1.68
N CYS A 283 3.37 10.95 0.96
CA CYS A 283 3.38 10.96 -0.50
C CYS A 283 4.65 11.61 -1.08
N GLU A 284 5.22 12.63 -0.44
CA GLU A 284 6.50 13.25 -0.85
C GLU A 284 7.69 12.27 -0.81
N LYS A 285 7.52 11.17 -0.08
CA LYS A 285 8.52 10.13 0.16
C LYS A 285 8.16 8.81 -0.51
N ASP A 286 7.14 8.83 -1.37
CA ASP A 286 6.63 7.67 -2.09
C ASP A 286 6.20 6.53 -1.15
N ILE A 287 5.68 6.87 0.04
CA ILE A 287 5.16 5.91 1.01
C ILE A 287 3.64 5.83 0.87
N PRO A 288 3.07 4.71 0.38
CA PRO A 288 1.63 4.51 0.31
C PRO A 288 0.97 4.40 1.69
N GLY A 289 -0.30 4.83 1.75
CA GLY A 289 -1.17 4.71 2.91
C GLY A 289 -2.20 3.59 2.75
N PHE A 290 -2.55 2.89 3.82
CA PHE A 290 -3.67 1.93 3.85
C PHE A 290 -4.72 2.37 4.86
N GLU A 291 -5.96 2.55 4.41
CA GLU A 291 -7.02 3.10 5.25
C GLU A 291 -8.16 2.10 5.42
N ASN A 292 -8.89 2.24 6.53
CA ASN A 292 -9.94 1.31 6.94
C ASN A 292 -9.45 -0.14 6.99
N VAL A 293 -8.23 -0.37 7.51
CA VAL A 293 -7.69 -1.73 7.67
C VAL A 293 -8.44 -2.45 8.79
N ALA A 294 -8.99 -3.63 8.48
CA ALA A 294 -9.78 -4.41 9.44
C ALA A 294 -8.89 -5.26 10.36
N ASN A 295 -9.43 -5.65 11.51
CA ASN A 295 -8.88 -6.71 12.37
C ASN A 295 -7.41 -6.50 12.83
N LEU A 296 -6.96 -5.25 12.96
CA LEU A 296 -5.60 -4.95 13.45
C LEU A 296 -5.38 -5.48 14.88
N ASP A 297 -6.44 -5.55 15.69
CA ASP A 297 -6.46 -6.10 17.04
C ASP A 297 -6.08 -7.60 17.12
N LYS A 298 -6.12 -8.30 15.98
CA LYS A 298 -5.77 -9.73 15.89
C LYS A 298 -4.30 -9.96 15.55
N LEU A 299 -3.55 -8.93 15.22
CA LEU A 299 -2.14 -9.05 14.86
C LEU A 299 -1.24 -8.96 16.10
N PRO A 300 -0.15 -9.75 16.16
CA PRO A 300 0.89 -9.52 17.14
C PRO A 300 1.64 -8.22 16.82
N ALA A 301 2.29 -7.63 17.82
CA ALA A 301 3.13 -6.44 17.63
C ALA A 301 4.22 -6.64 16.55
N LYS A 302 4.78 -7.84 16.43
CA LYS A 302 5.80 -8.21 15.43
C LYS A 302 5.62 -9.64 14.94
N GLY A 303 6.24 -9.94 13.80
CA GLY A 303 6.38 -11.30 13.26
C GLY A 303 5.30 -11.69 12.26
N ALA A 304 4.28 -10.86 12.07
CA ALA A 304 3.34 -11.01 10.97
C ALA A 304 3.98 -10.54 9.65
N ILE A 305 3.53 -11.13 8.54
CA ILE A 305 3.88 -10.72 7.18
C ILE A 305 2.61 -10.22 6.51
N VAL A 306 2.64 -9.00 5.99
CA VAL A 306 1.50 -8.37 5.31
C VAL A 306 1.63 -8.53 3.80
N PHE A 307 0.49 -8.76 3.15
CA PHE A 307 0.31 -8.71 1.70
C PHE A 307 -0.81 -7.71 1.42
N ALA A 308 -0.48 -6.51 0.95
CA ALA A 308 -1.40 -5.41 0.71
C ALA A 308 -1.56 -5.17 -0.80
N LEU A 309 -2.44 -5.92 -1.44
CA LEU A 309 -2.53 -5.97 -2.91
C LEU A 309 -3.76 -5.20 -3.43
N PRO A 310 -3.61 -3.95 -3.90
CA PRO A 310 -4.72 -3.16 -4.43
C PRO A 310 -5.13 -3.62 -5.83
N MET A 311 -6.34 -3.25 -6.25
CA MET A 311 -6.70 -3.30 -7.67
C MET A 311 -5.70 -2.46 -8.47
N LYS A 312 -5.17 -3.02 -9.57
CA LYS A 312 -4.15 -2.36 -10.39
C LYS A 312 -4.76 -1.37 -11.38
N ILE A 313 -5.30 -0.27 -10.88
CA ILE A 313 -5.93 0.79 -11.67
C ILE A 313 -4.83 1.66 -12.33
N GLU A 314 -4.83 1.72 -13.67
CA GLU A 314 -3.91 2.57 -14.43
C GLU A 314 -4.16 4.05 -14.09
N GLY A 315 -3.11 4.76 -13.68
CA GLY A 315 -3.19 6.17 -13.27
C GLY A 315 -4.02 6.44 -12.00
N GLY A 316 -4.45 5.41 -11.28
CA GLY A 316 -5.30 5.58 -10.08
C GLY A 316 -4.58 6.29 -8.94
N SER A 317 -5.29 7.19 -8.24
CA SER A 317 -4.78 7.86 -7.05
C SER A 317 -4.98 7.04 -5.77
N GLY A 318 -5.97 6.16 -5.79
CA GLY A 318 -6.13 5.09 -4.82
C GLY A 318 -6.82 3.89 -5.46
N ALA A 319 -6.98 2.82 -4.69
CA ALA A 319 -7.73 1.65 -5.15
C ALA A 319 -8.21 0.79 -3.97
N PRO A 320 -9.36 0.10 -4.11
CA PRO A 320 -9.76 -0.94 -3.18
C PRO A 320 -8.64 -1.95 -2.97
N LEU A 321 -8.40 -2.28 -1.70
CA LEU A 321 -7.24 -3.03 -1.25
C LEU A 321 -7.65 -4.37 -0.67
N ARG A 322 -7.08 -5.47 -1.20
CA ARG A 322 -7.11 -6.74 -0.47
C ARG A 322 -5.82 -6.87 0.33
N ILE A 323 -5.92 -6.61 1.63
CA ILE A 323 -4.85 -6.74 2.60
C ILE A 323 -5.10 -7.92 3.52
N VAL A 324 -4.10 -8.77 3.66
CA VAL A 324 -4.10 -9.93 4.55
C VAL A 324 -2.76 -10.01 5.28
N ALA A 325 -2.75 -10.65 6.45
CA ALA A 325 -1.52 -10.97 7.15
C ALA A 325 -1.39 -12.47 7.41
N PHE A 326 -0.18 -12.98 7.29
CA PHE A 326 0.20 -14.30 7.77
C PHE A 326 0.94 -14.15 9.10
N VAL A 327 0.45 -14.81 10.13
CA VAL A 327 1.08 -14.89 11.44
C VAL A 327 1.67 -16.29 11.61
N PRO A 328 3.00 -16.46 11.55
CA PRO A 328 3.64 -17.75 11.76
C PRO A 328 3.31 -18.32 13.14
N ASN A 329 3.15 -19.64 13.24
CA ASN A 329 3.13 -20.28 14.55
C ASN A 329 4.50 -20.09 15.22
N PRO A 330 4.57 -19.89 16.55
CA PRO A 330 5.84 -19.93 17.25
C PRO A 330 6.53 -21.26 16.94
N ALA A 331 7.82 -21.21 16.58
CA ALA A 331 8.59 -22.42 16.31
C ALA A 331 8.41 -23.40 17.48
N ARG A 332 7.89 -24.60 17.19
CA ARG A 332 7.85 -25.70 18.16
C ARG A 332 9.31 -26.12 18.36
N HIS A 333 9.95 -25.57 19.39
CA HIS A 333 11.29 -25.96 19.80
C HIS A 333 11.28 -27.30 20.53
#